data_AF-A0A7S2DH17-F1
#
_entry.id   AF-A0A7S2DH17-F1
#
_cell.length_a   1.000
_cell.length_b   1.000
_cell.length_c   1.000
_cell.angle_alpha   90.00
_cell.angle_beta   90.00
_cell.angle_gamma   90.00
#
_symmetry.space_group_name_H-M   'P 1'
#
loop_
_entity.id
_entity.type
_entity.pdbx_description
1 polymer ?
#
loop_
_entity_poly.entity_id
_entity_poly.type
_entity_poly.pdbx_seq_one_letter_code
_entity_poly.pdbx_strand_id
1 'polypeptide(L)'
;SGKQIKRAPRIPRRFTISSTSITAANAFGGLIYITIPAETALGTIQVTIDNAFPAAQYIYGQDTQDSWELKLASTVVPWAEFLSDSMIISVPTSAARTVVDPEAL
;
A
#
# COMPACT_ATOMS: atom_id res chain seq x y z
N SER A 1 -19.87 23.23 24.70
CA SER A 1 -18.41 23.03 24.54
C SER A 1 -18.19 21.80 23.66
N GLY A 2 -17.81 21.98 22.39
CA GLY A 2 -17.67 20.90 21.42
C GLY A 2 -16.32 20.22 21.54
N LYS A 3 -16.30 18.90 21.79
CA LYS A 3 -15.07 18.10 21.87
C LYS A 3 -14.41 18.04 20.50
N GLN A 4 -13.38 18.87 20.30
CA GLN A 4 -12.56 18.87 19.10
C GLN A 4 -11.73 17.57 19.08
N ILE A 5 -11.98 16.68 18.12
CA ILE A 5 -11.18 15.47 17.94
C ILE A 5 -9.86 15.87 17.28
N LYS A 6 -8.78 15.89 18.05
CA LYS A 6 -7.42 16.08 17.52
C LYS A 6 -6.99 14.77 16.84
N ARG A 7 -6.71 14.81 15.54
CA ARG A 7 -6.06 13.67 14.85
C ARG A 7 -4.71 13.39 15.52
N ALA A 8 -4.37 12.11 15.67
CA ALA A 8 -3.02 11.72 16.09
C ALA A 8 -1.98 12.36 15.12
N PRO A 9 -0.86 12.88 15.64
CA PRO A 9 0.14 13.57 14.83
C PRO A 9 0.81 12.62 13.80
N ARG A 10 1.26 13.21 12.69
CA ARG A 10 1.74 12.58 11.42
C ARG A 10 2.34 11.17 11.56
N ILE A 11 1.78 10.24 10.79
CA ILE A 11 1.87 8.78 10.91
C ILE A 11 3.05 8.11 10.14
N PRO A 12 3.54 8.59 8.98
CA PRO A 12 4.51 7.80 8.22
C PRO A 12 5.88 7.83 8.91
N ARG A 13 6.39 6.64 9.23
CA ARG A 13 7.77 6.44 9.68
C ARG A 13 8.65 6.06 8.49
N ARG A 14 9.86 6.60 8.45
CA ARG A 14 10.88 6.26 7.47
C ARG A 14 12.04 5.57 8.18
N PHE A 15 12.55 4.52 7.58
CA PHE A 15 13.67 3.74 8.08
C PHE A 15 14.69 3.62 6.95
N THR A 16 15.96 3.89 7.25
CA THR A 16 17.04 3.66 6.29
C THR A 16 17.34 2.17 6.20
N ILE A 17 17.42 1.63 4.99
CA ILE A 17 17.85 0.24 4.76
C ILE A 17 19.38 0.25 4.65
N SER A 18 20.07 -0.03 5.75
CA SER A 18 21.54 -0.02 5.85
C SER A 18 22.18 -1.42 5.81
N SER A 19 21.36 -2.47 5.75
CA SER A 19 21.76 -3.88 5.78
C SER A 19 20.78 -4.73 4.97
N THR A 20 21.15 -5.97 4.68
CA THR A 20 20.31 -6.93 3.95
C THR A 20 18.98 -7.26 4.65
N SER A 21 18.94 -7.10 5.98
CA SER A 21 17.73 -7.24 6.79
C SER A 21 17.66 -6.10 7.79
N ILE A 22 16.45 -5.55 7.99
CA ILE A 22 16.15 -4.53 9.00
C ILE A 22 14.78 -4.84 9.63
N THR A 23 14.56 -4.36 10.85
CA THR A 23 13.26 -4.42 11.53
C THR A 23 12.64 -3.03 11.60
N ALA A 24 11.41 -2.89 11.10
CA ALA A 24 10.64 -1.66 11.16
C ALA A 24 9.30 -1.91 11.88
N ALA A 25 8.82 -0.92 12.63
CA ALA A 25 7.55 -1.01 13.35
C ALA A 25 6.80 0.33 13.36
N ASN A 26 5.48 0.26 13.17
CA ASN A 26 4.57 1.40 13.31
C ASN A 26 3.38 0.99 14.18
N ALA A 27 3.18 1.66 15.32
CA ALA A 27 2.08 1.37 16.24
C ALA A 27 0.68 1.64 15.62
N PHE A 28 0.61 2.42 14.55
CA PHE A 28 -0.63 2.71 13.83
C PHE A 28 -0.84 1.82 12.60
N GLY A 29 0.13 0.96 12.27
CA GLY A 29 0.17 0.23 11.01
C GLY A 29 0.35 1.15 9.79
N GLY A 30 -0.02 0.65 8.62
CA GLY A 30 0.03 1.38 7.35
C GLY A 30 0.67 0.59 6.23
N LEU A 31 0.56 1.12 5.00
CA LEU A 31 1.19 0.59 3.82
C LEU A 31 2.72 0.72 3.91
N ILE A 32 3.43 -0.26 3.35
CA ILE A 32 4.90 -0.31 3.32
C ILE A 32 5.35 0.07 1.91
N TYR A 33 6.18 1.11 1.81
CA TYR A 33 6.79 1.55 0.56
C TYR A 33 8.30 1.43 0.62
N ILE A 34 8.90 0.88 -0.43
CA ILE A 34 10.34 0.89 -0.65
C ILE A 34 10.67 2.05 -1.58
N THR A 35 11.40 3.05 -1.08
CA THR A 35 11.79 4.22 -1.87
C THR A 35 13.24 4.13 -2.29
N ILE A 36 13.49 4.23 -3.58
CA ILE A 36 14.83 4.27 -4.16
C ILE A 36 15.16 5.73 -4.49
N PRO A 37 16.33 6.26 -4.05
CA PRO A 37 16.75 7.60 -4.43
C PRO A 37 16.87 7.72 -5.96
N ALA A 38 16.56 8.91 -6.49
CA ALA A 38 16.77 9.22 -7.90
C ALA A 38 18.21 8.90 -8.32
N GLU A 39 18.40 8.54 -9.59
CA GLU A 39 19.71 8.21 -10.18
C GLU A 39 20.41 6.97 -9.58
N THR A 40 19.71 6.17 -8.77
CA THR A 40 20.22 4.89 -8.29
C THR A 40 19.96 3.78 -9.32
N ALA A 41 21.02 3.16 -9.84
CA ALA A 41 20.92 1.99 -10.72
C ALA A 41 20.95 0.67 -9.92
N LEU A 42 19.80 0.26 -9.39
CA LEU A 42 19.66 -1.00 -8.62
C LEU A 42 19.31 -2.22 -9.48
N GLY A 43 18.80 -2.02 -10.70
CA GLY A 43 18.22 -3.09 -11.50
C GLY A 43 17.04 -3.75 -10.79
N THR A 44 16.80 -5.04 -11.05
CA THR A 44 15.81 -5.83 -10.33
C THR A 44 16.37 -6.29 -8.99
N ILE A 45 15.66 -5.97 -7.91
CA ILE A 45 15.98 -6.43 -6.56
C ILE A 45 14.86 -7.33 -6.03
N GLN A 46 15.23 -8.37 -5.28
CA GLN A 46 14.28 -9.18 -4.55
C GLN A 46 14.14 -8.64 -3.13
N VAL A 47 12.89 -8.44 -2.69
CA VAL A 47 12.55 -7.95 -1.35
C VAL A 47 11.57 -8.92 -0.72
N THR A 48 11.89 -9.36 0.49
CA THR A 48 11.01 -10.21 1.31
C THR A 48 10.55 -9.39 2.51
N ILE A 49 9.24 -9.43 2.80
CA ILE A 49 8.62 -8.76 3.95
C ILE A 49 7.95 -9.82 4.82
N ASP A 50 8.46 -10.01 6.03
CA ASP A 50 7.89 -10.93 7.03
C ASP A 50 7.00 -10.20 8.03
N ASN A 51 6.05 -10.91 8.63
CA ASN A 51 5.12 -10.40 9.65
C ASN A 51 4.23 -9.23 9.17
N ALA A 52 3.87 -9.22 7.88
CA ALA A 52 2.94 -8.26 7.30
C ALA A 52 1.76 -8.96 6.61
N PHE A 53 0.65 -8.24 6.45
CA PHE A 53 -0.50 -8.69 5.67
C PHE A 53 -0.54 -7.97 4.31
N PRO A 54 -0.83 -8.68 3.21
CA PRO A 54 -0.92 -8.05 1.89
C PRO A 54 -2.17 -7.17 1.79
N ALA A 55 -1.98 -5.92 1.38
CA ALA A 55 -3.08 -5.06 0.95
C ALA A 55 -3.68 -5.59 -0.37
N ALA A 56 -4.98 -5.37 -0.60
CA ALA A 56 -5.52 -5.62 -1.93
C ALA A 56 -4.94 -4.59 -2.90
N GLN A 57 -4.41 -5.07 -4.02
CA GLN A 57 -3.79 -4.24 -5.05
C GLN A 57 -4.40 -4.57 -6.41
N TYR A 58 -4.79 -3.53 -7.14
CA TYR A 58 -5.11 -3.60 -8.56
C TYR A 58 -3.96 -2.98 -9.35
N ILE A 59 -3.34 -3.75 -10.24
CA ILE A 59 -2.26 -3.30 -11.10
C ILE A 59 -2.81 -3.13 -12.52
N TYR A 60 -2.85 -1.88 -12.98
CA TYR A 60 -3.34 -1.52 -14.30
C TYR A 60 -2.58 -2.27 -15.40
N GLY A 61 -3.32 -2.88 -16.34
CA GLY A 61 -2.76 -3.68 -17.43
C GLY A 61 -2.26 -5.08 -17.05
N GLN A 62 -2.33 -5.48 -15.77
CA GLN A 62 -1.95 -6.82 -15.31
C GLN A 62 -3.11 -7.58 -14.67
N ASP A 63 -3.88 -6.90 -13.81
CA ASP A 63 -5.02 -7.49 -13.13
C ASP A 63 -6.30 -7.40 -13.98
N THR A 64 -7.18 -8.39 -13.80
CA THR A 64 -8.55 -8.37 -14.32
C THR A 64 -9.55 -7.99 -13.23
N GLN A 65 -10.76 -7.60 -13.64
CA GLN A 65 -11.89 -7.39 -12.73
C GLN A 65 -12.08 -8.56 -11.74
N ASP A 66 -12.14 -9.80 -12.25
CA ASP A 66 -12.35 -10.98 -11.39
C ASP A 66 -11.21 -11.15 -10.38
N SER A 67 -9.96 -10.95 -10.81
CA SER A 67 -8.79 -11.04 -9.93
C SER A 67 -8.82 -9.96 -8.84
N TRP A 68 -9.31 -8.77 -9.17
CA TRP A 68 -9.47 -7.66 -8.25
C TRP A 68 -10.55 -7.95 -7.19
N GLU A 69 -11.72 -8.43 -7.63
CA GLU A 69 -12.81 -8.82 -6.74
C GLU A 69 -12.39 -9.90 -5.74
N LEU A 70 -11.62 -10.90 -6.21
CA LEU A 70 -11.06 -11.95 -5.34
C LEU A 70 -10.09 -11.37 -4.30
N LYS A 71 -9.20 -10.45 -4.69
CA LYS A 71 -8.29 -9.77 -3.75
C LYS A 71 -9.08 -8.97 -2.70
N LEU A 72 -10.10 -8.21 -3.11
CA LEU A 72 -10.97 -7.44 -2.22
C LEU A 72 -11.79 -8.30 -1.25
N ALA A 73 -12.22 -9.48 -1.69
CA ALA A 73 -12.96 -10.43 -0.86
C ALA A 73 -12.07 -11.09 0.20
N SER A 74 -10.80 -11.35 -0.14
CA SER A 74 -9.84 -12.02 0.76
C SER A 74 -9.13 -11.09 1.76
N THR A 75 -9.03 -9.79 1.47
CA THR A 75 -8.20 -8.89 2.28
C THR A 75 -8.87 -8.50 3.60
N VAL A 76 -8.09 -8.55 4.69
CA VAL A 76 -8.43 -8.02 6.01
C VAL A 76 -7.76 -6.67 6.29
N VAL A 77 -6.96 -6.16 5.33
CA VAL A 77 -6.22 -4.90 5.46
C VAL A 77 -7.17 -3.72 5.21
N PRO A 78 -7.11 -2.63 6.01
CA PRO A 78 -8.04 -1.50 5.89
C PRO A 78 -7.73 -0.55 4.72
N TRP A 79 -6.64 -0.79 4.00
CA TRP A 79 -6.22 -0.04 2.81
C TRP A 79 -6.12 -0.96 1.60
N ALA A 80 -6.46 -0.42 0.45
CA ALA A 80 -6.25 -1.02 -0.85
C ALA A 80 -5.59 0.00 -1.78
N GLU A 81 -4.94 -0.49 -2.84
CA GLU A 81 -4.17 0.34 -3.76
C GLU A 81 -4.52 0.06 -5.22
N PHE A 82 -4.54 1.12 -6.03
CA PHE A 82 -4.56 1.07 -7.49
C PHE A 82 -3.20 1.55 -7.98
N LEU A 83 -2.51 0.72 -8.74
CA LEU A 83 -1.14 0.92 -9.19
C LEU A 83 -1.10 1.02 -10.71
N SER A 84 -0.31 1.97 -11.21
CA SER A 84 0.11 2.05 -12.60
C SER A 84 1.59 2.41 -12.67
N ASP A 85 2.14 2.50 -13.87
CA ASP A 85 3.54 2.90 -14.09
C ASP A 85 3.84 4.33 -13.60
N SER A 86 2.81 5.18 -13.48
CA SER A 86 2.99 6.61 -13.19
C SER A 86 2.44 7.04 -11.83
N MET A 87 1.57 6.24 -11.21
CA MET A 87 0.97 6.61 -9.92
C MET A 87 0.55 5.40 -9.09
N ILE A 88 0.48 5.63 -7.78
CA ILE A 88 -0.16 4.74 -6.82
C ILE A 88 -1.23 5.54 -6.09
N ILE A 89 -2.46 5.03 -6.08
CA ILE A 89 -3.59 5.61 -5.36
C ILE A 89 -3.94 4.67 -4.21
N SER A 90 -3.78 5.15 -2.98
CA SER A 90 -4.16 4.40 -1.77
C SER A 90 -5.48 4.90 -1.22
N VAL A 91 -6.43 4.00 -1.04
CA VAL A 91 -7.77 4.32 -0.51
C VAL A 91 -8.16 3.35 0.61
N PRO A 92 -9.10 3.73 1.49
CA PRO A 92 -9.71 2.76 2.39
C PRO A 92 -10.31 1.61 1.59
N THR A 93 -10.15 0.37 2.06
CA THR A 93 -10.69 -0.82 1.38
C THR A 93 -12.22 -0.74 1.21
N SER A 94 -12.91 -0.05 2.12
CA SER A 94 -14.35 0.22 1.97
C SER A 94 -14.69 1.08 0.75
N ALA A 95 -13.86 2.06 0.40
CA ALA A 95 -14.02 2.87 -0.81
C ALA A 95 -13.60 2.09 -2.06
N ALA A 96 -12.53 1.29 -1.97
CA ALA A 96 -12.12 0.41 -3.07
C ALA A 96 -13.23 -0.55 -3.51
N ARG A 97 -14.03 -1.06 -2.55
CA ARG A 97 -15.19 -1.93 -2.81
C ARG A 97 -16.34 -1.26 -3.58
N THR A 98 -16.36 0.07 -3.69
CA THR A 98 -17.37 0.77 -4.48
C THR A 98 -16.94 1.01 -5.93
N VAL A 99 -15.70 0.65 -6.28
CA VAL A 99 -15.19 0.75 -7.65
C VAL A 99 -15.70 -0.47 -8.42
N VAL A 100 -16.61 -0.22 -9.37
CA VAL A 100 -17.24 -1.27 -10.19
C VAL A 100 -16.34 -1.67 -11.35
N ASP A 101 -15.60 -0.74 -11.93
CA ASP A 101 -14.67 -0.97 -13.03
C ASP A 101 -13.35 -0.23 -12.72
N PRO A 102 -12.30 -0.94 -12.27
CA PRO A 102 -11.00 -0.39 -11.95
C PRO A 102 -10.14 -0.14 -13.20
N GLU A 103 -10.50 -0.69 -14.37
CA GLU A 103 -9.80 -0.43 -15.64
C GLU A 103 -10.17 0.94 -16.20
N ALA A 104 -11.38 1.43 -15.91
CA ALA A 104 -11.85 2.75 -16.31
C ALA A 104 -11.29 3.92 -15.45
N LEU A 105 -10.45 3.65 -14.45
CA LEU A 105 -9.80 4.65 -13.59
C LEU A 105 -8.52 5.20 -14.20
#